data_AF-A0A7X8W2W8-F1
#
_entry.id   AF-A0A7X8W2W8-F1
#
_cell.length_a   1.000
_cell.length_b   1.000
_cell.length_c   1.000
_cell.angle_alpha   90.00
_cell.angle_beta   90.00
_cell.angle_gamma   90.00
#
_symmetry.space_group_name_H-M   'P 1'
#
loop_
_entity.id
_entity.type
_entity.pdbx_description
1 polymer ?
#
loop_
_entity_poly.entity_id
_entity_poly.type
_entity_poly.pdbx_seq_one_letter_code
_entity_poly.pdbx_strand_id
1 'polypeptide(L)'
;IVFTSKKILKFAIILLGASLSIGTILEVGKFSLTVMCFTLLTCFGGGYLVGKALGLEWKLSNLISAGTGICGGSAIAAIAPVIEAKDSDIAYAMSATFIFDMIMIVLFPIFGRWLNLTDMAYGLWAGTAVNDTSSVVAAGYAFSEAAGDFATMVKLTRTLAIIPTVIIFALVNLRLKRKAMVIDGSSTLKDKVHFKTLLPWFIIFFVLLAIINSLGFISPTVSSNAKIVSKFLMVASLAAIGLNTSFKEMKKSGAAPMLHGFIISLLVVVVAIAVEYFMGIV
;
A
#
# COMPACT_ATOMS: atom_id res chain seq x y z
N ILE A 1 -21.14 4.69 7.32
CA ILE A 1 -20.39 3.99 6.25
C ILE A 1 -18.88 4.24 6.37
N VAL A 2 -18.38 5.46 6.18
CA VAL A 2 -16.92 5.77 6.23
C VAL A 2 -16.25 5.47 7.59
N PHE A 3 -16.94 5.73 8.70
CA PHE A 3 -16.46 5.41 10.06
C PHE A 3 -16.32 3.89 10.25
N THR A 4 -17.34 3.14 9.81
CA THR A 4 -17.44 1.68 9.87
C THR A 4 -16.34 1.04 9.02
N SER A 5 -16.19 1.44 7.75
CA SER A 5 -15.26 0.79 6.82
C SER A 5 -13.79 0.91 7.23
N LYS A 6 -13.33 2.12 7.59
CA LYS A 6 -11.91 2.36 7.91
C LYS A 6 -11.50 1.90 9.31
N LYS A 7 -12.39 1.98 10.32
CA LYS A 7 -12.06 1.53 11.68
C LYS A 7 -12.21 0.02 11.82
N ILE A 8 -13.23 -0.59 11.23
CA ILE A 8 -13.41 -2.04 11.27
C ILE A 8 -12.29 -2.74 10.52
N LEU A 9 -11.82 -2.22 9.39
CA LEU A 9 -10.70 -2.84 8.67
C LEU A 9 -9.42 -2.83 9.52
N LYS A 10 -9.13 -1.72 10.21
CA LYS A 10 -7.99 -1.63 11.14
C LYS A 10 -8.12 -2.60 12.31
N PHE A 11 -9.32 -2.71 12.89
CA PHE A 11 -9.59 -3.66 13.97
C PHE A 11 -9.45 -5.12 13.50
N ALA A 12 -9.96 -5.43 12.31
CA ALA A 12 -9.83 -6.74 11.70
C ALA A 12 -8.36 -7.11 11.48
N ILE A 13 -7.55 -6.17 10.96
CA ILE A 13 -6.10 -6.34 10.82
C ILE A 13 -5.45 -6.60 12.18
N ILE A 14 -5.76 -5.82 13.22
CA ILE A 14 -5.23 -6.05 14.57
C ILE A 14 -5.55 -7.47 15.02
N LEU A 15 -6.81 -7.89 14.88
CA LEU A 15 -7.29 -9.21 15.29
C LEU A 15 -6.62 -10.34 14.49
N LEU A 16 -6.27 -10.13 13.22
CA LEU A 16 -5.50 -11.08 12.42
C LEU A 16 -4.11 -11.36 13.05
N GLY A 17 -3.52 -10.35 13.69
CA GLY A 17 -2.26 -10.49 14.42
C GLY A 17 -2.31 -11.54 15.53
N ALA A 18 -3.48 -11.75 16.15
CA ALA A 18 -3.67 -12.80 17.16
C ALA A 18 -3.60 -14.22 16.58
N SER A 19 -3.63 -14.37 15.25
CA SER A 19 -3.55 -15.67 14.57
C SER A 19 -2.18 -15.96 13.95
N LEU A 20 -1.26 -15.00 13.96
CA LEU A 20 0.02 -15.08 13.26
C LEU A 20 1.19 -15.10 14.24
N SER A 21 2.27 -15.81 13.88
CA SER A 21 3.51 -15.85 14.67
C SER A 21 4.50 -14.79 14.19
N ILE A 22 5.32 -14.28 15.10
CA ILE A 22 6.38 -13.31 14.82
C ILE A 22 7.47 -13.93 13.93
N GLY A 23 7.73 -15.24 14.09
CA GLY A 23 8.65 -15.98 13.22
C GLY A 23 8.19 -15.94 11.76
N THR A 24 6.91 -16.25 11.53
CA THR A 24 6.29 -16.13 10.20
C THR A 24 6.40 -14.70 9.67
N ILE A 25 6.03 -13.70 10.47
CA ILE A 25 6.10 -12.29 10.04
C ILE A 25 7.53 -11.89 9.64
N LEU A 26 8.55 -12.31 10.40
CA LEU A 26 9.94 -11.99 10.11
C LEU A 26 10.46 -12.70 8.85
N GLU A 27 10.09 -13.95 8.65
CA GLU A 27 10.45 -14.73 7.46
C GLU A 27 9.82 -14.11 6.20
N VAL A 28 8.52 -13.84 6.24
CA VAL A 28 7.80 -13.13 5.17
C VAL A 28 8.39 -11.74 4.92
N GLY A 29 8.75 -11.04 5.99
CA GLY A 29 9.36 -9.71 5.92
C GLY A 29 10.68 -9.70 5.14
N LYS A 30 11.51 -10.74 5.27
CA LYS A 30 12.78 -10.85 4.53
C LYS A 30 12.56 -10.97 3.03
N PHE A 31 11.69 -11.86 2.59
CA PHE A 31 11.37 -12.02 1.16
C PHE A 31 10.70 -10.76 0.59
N SER A 32 9.75 -10.21 1.35
CA SER A 32 9.06 -8.95 1.01
C SER A 32 10.02 -7.78 0.83
N LEU A 33 11.05 -7.66 1.67
CA LEU A 33 11.97 -6.51 1.62
C LEU A 33 12.72 -6.43 0.29
N THR A 34 13.20 -7.56 -0.25
CA THR A 34 13.90 -7.60 -1.54
C THR A 34 12.98 -7.14 -2.67
N VAL A 35 11.80 -7.76 -2.81
CA VAL A 35 10.81 -7.40 -3.84
C VAL A 35 10.35 -5.94 -3.66
N MET A 36 10.20 -5.49 -2.43
CA MET A 36 9.84 -4.12 -2.07
C MET A 36 10.87 -3.09 -2.55
N CYS A 37 12.17 -3.37 -2.41
CA CYS A 37 13.22 -2.48 -2.89
C CYS A 37 13.09 -2.22 -4.39
N PHE A 38 12.97 -3.28 -5.19
CA PHE A 38 12.82 -3.14 -6.65
C PHE A 38 11.50 -2.48 -7.03
N THR A 39 10.38 -2.86 -6.42
CA THR A 39 9.08 -2.27 -6.74
C THR A 39 8.99 -0.79 -6.34
N LEU A 40 9.59 -0.37 -5.22
CA LEU A 40 9.66 1.05 -4.84
C LEU A 40 10.58 1.85 -5.76
N LEU A 41 11.73 1.29 -6.17
CA LEU A 41 12.60 1.90 -7.17
C LEU A 41 11.85 2.09 -8.50
N THR A 42 11.08 1.09 -8.92
CA THR A 42 10.22 1.18 -10.10
C THR A 42 9.14 2.25 -9.94
N CYS A 43 8.47 2.30 -8.78
CA CYS A 43 7.44 3.31 -8.51
C CYS A 43 7.98 4.73 -8.62
N PHE A 44 9.05 5.05 -7.89
CA PHE A 44 9.56 6.42 -7.82
C PHE A 44 10.47 6.78 -9.01
N GLY A 45 11.35 5.86 -9.41
CA GLY A 45 12.25 6.03 -10.55
C GLY A 45 11.48 6.00 -11.88
N GLY A 46 10.72 4.93 -12.11
CA GLY A 46 9.84 4.82 -13.28
C GLY A 46 8.76 5.90 -13.28
N GLY A 47 8.16 6.17 -12.11
CA GLY A 47 7.17 7.24 -11.93
C GLY A 47 7.70 8.60 -12.34
N TYR A 48 8.94 8.95 -11.98
CA TYR A 48 9.58 10.19 -12.41
C TYR A 48 9.76 10.26 -13.94
N LEU A 49 10.26 9.18 -14.56
CA LEU A 49 10.50 9.14 -16.01
C LEU A 49 9.19 9.24 -16.80
N VAL A 50 8.20 8.44 -16.43
CA VAL A 50 6.87 8.42 -17.08
C VAL A 50 6.15 9.75 -16.83
N GLY A 51 6.23 10.29 -15.62
CA GLY A 51 5.64 11.60 -15.28
C GLY A 51 6.22 12.72 -16.12
N LYS A 52 7.55 12.74 -16.31
CA LYS A 52 8.23 13.70 -17.17
C LYS A 52 7.83 13.55 -18.64
N ALA A 53 7.72 12.32 -19.13
CA ALA A 53 7.30 12.04 -20.52
C ALA A 53 5.85 12.47 -20.79
N LEU A 54 4.97 12.34 -19.80
CA LEU A 54 3.55 12.74 -19.90
C LEU A 54 3.30 14.21 -19.53
N GLY A 55 4.35 14.98 -19.20
CA GLY A 55 4.22 16.39 -18.82
C GLY A 55 3.50 16.62 -17.49
N LEU A 56 3.51 15.64 -16.58
CA LEU A 56 2.85 15.75 -15.28
C LEU A 56 3.67 16.60 -14.30
N GLU A 57 2.98 17.40 -13.48
CA GLU A 57 3.61 18.09 -12.36
C GLU A 57 4.24 17.08 -11.39
N TRP A 58 5.41 17.43 -10.85
CA TRP A 58 6.17 16.57 -9.93
C TRP A 58 5.32 16.12 -8.73
N LYS A 59 4.46 16.99 -8.18
CA LYS A 59 3.62 16.64 -7.03
C LYS A 59 2.65 15.51 -7.36
N LEU A 60 1.87 15.66 -8.44
CA LEU A 60 0.91 14.66 -8.90
C LEU A 60 1.59 13.33 -9.26
N SER A 61 2.67 13.38 -10.03
CA SER A 61 3.43 12.17 -10.42
C SER A 61 3.92 11.39 -9.20
N ASN A 62 4.42 12.08 -8.17
CA ASN A 62 4.91 11.43 -6.96
C ASN A 62 3.78 10.94 -6.05
N LEU A 63 2.62 11.60 -6.01
CA LEU A 63 1.45 11.09 -5.30
C LEU A 63 0.95 9.78 -5.93
N ILE A 64 0.87 9.71 -7.26
CA ILE A 64 0.49 8.47 -7.97
C ILE A 64 1.54 7.37 -7.70
N SER A 65 2.82 7.72 -7.77
CA SER A 65 3.92 6.78 -7.50
C SER A 65 3.90 6.27 -6.05
N ALA A 66 3.60 7.13 -5.08
CA ALA A 66 3.53 6.74 -3.68
C ALA A 66 2.27 5.93 -3.35
N GLY A 67 1.14 6.25 -3.99
CA GLY A 67 -0.10 5.47 -3.89
C GLY A 67 0.07 4.08 -4.47
N THR A 68 0.61 3.99 -5.68
CA THR A 68 0.90 2.71 -6.37
C THR A 68 1.95 1.90 -5.64
N GLY A 69 3.00 2.60 -5.19
CA GLY A 69 4.02 2.05 -4.34
C GLY A 69 3.41 1.55 -3.05
N ILE A 70 3.25 2.38 -2.03
CA ILE A 70 3.33 1.89 -0.66
C ILE A 70 2.03 1.20 -0.17
N CYS A 71 0.98 1.99 0.01
CA CYS A 71 -0.27 1.55 0.63
C CYS A 71 -1.48 2.36 0.14
N GLY A 72 -1.46 2.75 -1.13
CA GLY A 72 -2.58 3.43 -1.77
C GLY A 72 -2.91 4.77 -1.13
N GLY A 73 -4.18 4.94 -0.75
CA GLY A 73 -4.69 6.21 -0.22
C GLY A 73 -4.01 6.67 1.07
N SER A 74 -3.49 5.75 1.89
CA SER A 74 -2.79 6.11 3.14
C SER A 74 -1.45 6.80 2.87
N ALA A 75 -0.73 6.38 1.82
CA ALA A 75 0.53 7.01 1.41
C ALA A 75 0.28 8.39 0.80
N ILE A 76 -0.75 8.51 -0.05
CA ILE A 76 -1.17 9.79 -0.65
C ILE A 76 -1.52 10.78 0.46
N ALA A 77 -2.35 10.38 1.43
CA ALA A 77 -2.75 11.23 2.54
C ALA A 77 -1.58 11.65 3.46
N ALA A 78 -0.56 10.81 3.59
CA ALA A 78 0.63 11.13 4.39
C ALA A 78 1.59 12.10 3.68
N ILE A 79 1.75 11.96 2.36
CA ILE A 79 2.71 12.78 1.58
C ILE A 79 2.08 14.10 1.13
N ALA A 80 0.79 14.13 0.81
CA ALA A 80 0.09 15.32 0.33
C ALA A 80 0.32 16.59 1.17
N PRO A 81 0.18 16.59 2.52
CA PRO A 81 0.46 17.78 3.32
C PRO A 81 1.94 18.15 3.34
N VAL A 82 2.84 17.16 3.20
CA VAL A 82 4.30 17.36 3.25
C VAL A 82 4.83 18.06 1.99
N ILE A 83 4.23 17.78 0.84
CA ILE A 83 4.58 18.42 -0.44
C ILE A 83 3.63 19.57 -0.81
N GLU A 84 2.66 19.89 0.06
CA GLU A 84 1.61 20.89 -0.19
C GLU A 84 0.90 20.65 -1.53
N ALA A 85 0.39 19.43 -1.72
CA ALA A 85 -0.33 19.05 -2.91
C ALA A 85 -1.68 19.78 -3.01
N LYS A 86 -2.11 20.05 -4.25
CA LYS A 86 -3.46 20.58 -4.51
C LYS A 86 -4.49 19.48 -4.26
N ASP A 87 -5.68 19.85 -3.79
CA ASP A 87 -6.77 18.87 -3.59
C ASP A 87 -7.13 18.10 -4.87
N SER A 88 -7.01 18.75 -6.03
CA SER A 88 -7.15 18.11 -7.33
C SER A 88 -6.14 16.99 -7.54
N ASP A 89 -4.87 17.19 -7.17
CA ASP A 89 -3.82 16.19 -7.36
C ASP A 89 -4.03 14.99 -6.43
N ILE A 90 -4.48 15.25 -5.20
CA ILE A 90 -4.85 14.21 -4.24
C ILE A 90 -6.00 13.38 -4.80
N ALA A 91 -7.07 14.04 -5.28
CA ALA A 91 -8.23 13.37 -5.86
C ALA A 91 -7.85 12.52 -7.08
N TYR A 92 -7.01 13.04 -7.98
CA TYR A 92 -6.54 12.32 -9.16
C TYR A 92 -5.67 11.12 -8.81
N ALA A 93 -4.72 11.28 -7.89
CA ALA A 93 -3.87 10.18 -7.44
C ALA A 93 -4.67 9.09 -6.74
N MET A 94 -5.62 9.45 -5.87
CA MET A 94 -6.50 8.48 -5.21
C MET A 94 -7.37 7.75 -6.23
N SER A 95 -7.97 8.49 -7.17
CA SER A 95 -8.82 7.90 -8.19
C SER A 95 -8.07 6.90 -9.04
N ALA A 96 -6.91 7.28 -9.59
CA ALA A 96 -6.05 6.38 -10.36
C ALA A 96 -5.74 5.09 -9.57
N THR A 97 -5.30 5.24 -8.31
CA THR A 97 -4.99 4.10 -7.43
C THR A 97 -6.17 3.15 -7.28
N PHE A 98 -7.37 3.67 -6.98
CA PHE A 98 -8.57 2.85 -6.77
C PHE A 98 -9.05 2.14 -8.04
N ILE A 99 -8.92 2.76 -9.22
CA ILE A 99 -9.29 2.12 -10.49
C ILE A 99 -8.44 0.86 -10.70
N PHE A 100 -7.12 1.00 -10.52
CA PHE A 100 -6.21 -0.13 -10.74
C PHE A 100 -6.39 -1.20 -9.68
N ASP A 101 -6.63 -0.81 -8.43
CA ASP A 101 -6.99 -1.76 -7.38
C ASP A 101 -8.21 -2.62 -7.74
N MET A 102 -9.29 -2.03 -8.28
CA MET A 102 -10.45 -2.81 -8.73
C MET A 102 -10.09 -3.81 -9.83
N ILE A 103 -9.26 -3.40 -10.79
CA ILE A 103 -8.77 -4.28 -11.85
C ILE A 103 -7.93 -5.41 -11.25
N MET A 104 -7.04 -5.09 -10.31
CA MET A 104 -6.14 -6.04 -9.67
C MET A 104 -6.89 -7.08 -8.86
N ILE A 105 -7.95 -6.70 -8.11
CA ILE A 105 -8.77 -7.64 -7.34
C ILE A 105 -9.33 -8.77 -8.21
N VAL A 106 -9.72 -8.46 -9.45
CA VAL A 106 -10.27 -9.45 -10.39
C VAL A 106 -9.17 -10.20 -11.12
N LEU A 107 -8.16 -9.50 -11.64
CA LEU A 107 -7.16 -10.09 -12.52
C LEU A 107 -6.10 -10.90 -11.78
N PHE A 108 -5.68 -10.48 -10.58
CA PHE A 108 -4.61 -11.17 -9.85
C PHE A 108 -4.95 -12.63 -9.58
N PRO A 109 -6.11 -13.00 -8.98
CA PRO A 109 -6.42 -14.40 -8.71
C PRO A 109 -6.44 -15.26 -9.98
N ILE A 110 -6.90 -14.68 -11.09
CA ILE A 110 -6.95 -15.36 -12.40
C ILE A 110 -5.53 -15.63 -12.91
N PHE A 111 -4.67 -14.60 -12.92
CA PHE A 111 -3.28 -14.75 -13.36
C PHE A 111 -2.48 -15.66 -12.44
N GLY A 112 -2.67 -15.56 -11.12
CA GLY A 112 -2.00 -16.42 -10.15
C GLY A 112 -2.31 -17.91 -10.39
N ARG A 113 -3.58 -18.22 -10.69
CA ARG A 113 -3.99 -19.61 -11.02
C ARG A 113 -3.45 -20.05 -12.38
N TRP A 114 -3.47 -19.16 -13.37
CA TRP A 114 -2.96 -19.45 -14.70
C TRP A 114 -1.44 -19.72 -14.70
N LEU A 115 -0.70 -18.99 -13.87
CA LEU A 115 0.74 -19.17 -13.65
C LEU A 115 1.07 -20.33 -12.69
N ASN A 116 0.06 -21.02 -12.14
CA ASN A 116 0.21 -22.08 -11.13
C ASN A 116 1.06 -21.66 -9.91
N LEU A 117 0.88 -20.43 -9.45
CA LEU A 117 1.62 -19.92 -8.29
C LEU A 117 1.26 -20.66 -7.02
N THR A 118 2.25 -20.86 -6.13
CA THR A 118 1.99 -21.32 -4.77
C THR A 118 1.31 -20.22 -3.95
N ASP A 119 0.68 -20.58 -2.83
CA ASP A 119 0.07 -19.60 -1.92
C ASP A 119 1.06 -18.54 -1.43
N MET A 120 2.31 -18.95 -1.21
CA MET A 120 3.39 -18.06 -0.80
C MET A 120 3.78 -17.10 -1.91
N ALA A 121 4.01 -17.60 -3.13
CA ALA A 121 4.37 -16.79 -4.28
C ALA A 121 3.25 -15.80 -4.64
N TYR A 122 2.01 -16.28 -4.75
CA TYR A 122 0.88 -15.41 -5.01
C TYR A 122 0.68 -14.38 -3.89
N GLY A 123 0.83 -14.78 -2.63
CA GLY A 123 0.73 -13.87 -1.50
C GLY A 123 1.80 -12.78 -1.54
N LEU A 124 3.03 -13.12 -1.88
CA LEU A 124 4.14 -12.17 -2.02
C LEU A 124 3.87 -11.18 -3.16
N TRP A 125 3.45 -11.71 -4.31
CA TRP A 125 3.17 -10.92 -5.49
C TRP A 125 1.99 -9.98 -5.29
N ALA A 126 0.86 -10.50 -4.80
CA ALA A 126 -0.31 -9.69 -4.49
C ALA A 126 0.00 -8.65 -3.40
N GLY A 127 0.69 -9.05 -2.33
CA GLY A 127 1.05 -8.15 -1.23
C GLY A 127 2.02 -7.04 -1.60
N THR A 128 2.86 -7.25 -2.63
CA THR A 128 3.81 -6.23 -3.11
C THR A 128 3.24 -5.36 -4.22
N ALA A 129 2.46 -5.93 -5.14
CA ALA A 129 2.03 -5.25 -6.35
C ALA A 129 0.62 -4.63 -6.31
N VAL A 130 -0.30 -5.13 -5.48
CA VAL A 130 -1.62 -4.50 -5.32
C VAL A 130 -1.49 -3.25 -4.46
N ASN A 131 -2.12 -2.14 -4.84
CA ASN A 131 -1.75 -0.81 -4.33
C ASN A 131 -2.28 -0.55 -2.92
N ASP A 132 -3.54 -0.87 -2.64
CA ASP A 132 -4.18 -0.65 -1.33
C ASP A 132 -4.30 -1.91 -0.47
N THR A 133 -4.28 -1.74 0.85
CA THR A 133 -4.42 -2.85 1.82
C THR A 133 -5.76 -3.57 1.68
N SER A 134 -6.84 -2.82 1.43
CA SER A 134 -8.17 -3.40 1.27
C SER A 134 -8.22 -4.31 0.02
N SER A 135 -7.62 -3.86 -1.07
CA SER A 135 -7.54 -4.55 -2.35
C SER A 135 -6.63 -5.78 -2.28
N VAL A 136 -5.50 -5.69 -1.58
CA VAL A 136 -4.62 -6.84 -1.27
C VAL A 136 -5.39 -7.96 -0.57
N VAL A 137 -6.14 -7.59 0.46
CA VAL A 137 -6.93 -8.57 1.24
C VAL A 137 -7.94 -9.24 0.32
N ALA A 138 -8.69 -8.47 -0.48
CA ALA A 138 -9.65 -9.01 -1.42
C ALA A 138 -9.01 -9.98 -2.44
N ALA A 139 -7.93 -9.55 -3.10
CA ALA A 139 -7.23 -10.34 -4.11
C ALA A 139 -6.56 -11.60 -3.50
N GLY A 140 -5.99 -11.46 -2.31
CA GLY A 140 -5.32 -12.53 -1.56
C GLY A 140 -6.29 -13.66 -1.23
N TYR A 141 -7.36 -13.34 -0.51
CA TYR A 141 -8.36 -14.32 -0.07
C TYR A 141 -9.22 -14.87 -1.22
N ALA A 142 -9.31 -14.18 -2.35
CA ALA A 142 -9.93 -14.70 -3.57
C ALA A 142 -9.12 -15.84 -4.22
N PHE A 143 -7.80 -15.90 -3.94
CA PHE A 143 -6.94 -16.99 -4.40
C PHE A 143 -6.98 -18.19 -3.45
N SER A 144 -6.59 -17.97 -2.18
CA SER A 144 -6.65 -18.97 -1.10
C SER A 144 -6.56 -18.30 0.28
N GLU A 145 -6.85 -19.05 1.35
CA GLU A 145 -6.71 -18.50 2.71
C GLU A 145 -5.27 -18.20 3.08
N ALA A 146 -4.35 -19.12 2.79
CA ALA A 146 -2.94 -18.96 3.11
C ALA A 146 -2.33 -17.77 2.36
N ALA A 147 -2.69 -17.59 1.09
CA ALA A 147 -2.19 -16.48 0.32
C ALA A 147 -2.77 -15.12 0.77
N GLY A 148 -4.02 -15.10 1.24
CA GLY A 148 -4.63 -13.91 1.85
C GLY A 148 -3.93 -13.46 3.13
N ASP A 149 -3.64 -14.40 4.03
CA ASP A 149 -2.85 -14.13 5.24
C ASP A 149 -1.47 -13.59 4.87
N PHE A 150 -0.79 -14.25 3.92
CA PHE A 150 0.55 -13.91 3.47
C PHE A 150 0.60 -12.53 2.82
N ALA A 151 -0.30 -12.24 1.89
CA ALA A 151 -0.38 -10.94 1.21
C ALA A 151 -0.65 -9.80 2.20
N THR A 152 -1.51 -10.04 3.18
CA THR A 152 -1.79 -9.07 4.24
C THR A 152 -0.53 -8.78 5.06
N MET A 153 0.22 -9.82 5.46
CA MET A 153 1.48 -9.66 6.20
C MET A 153 2.53 -8.86 5.41
N VAL A 154 2.72 -9.19 4.14
CA VAL A 154 3.62 -8.48 3.22
C VAL A 154 3.25 -6.99 3.15
N LYS A 155 1.96 -6.68 3.00
CA LYS A 155 1.45 -5.32 2.88
C LYS A 155 1.59 -4.49 4.16
N LEU A 156 1.36 -5.11 5.32
CA LEU A 156 1.52 -4.46 6.62
C LEU A 156 2.99 -4.16 6.91
N THR A 157 3.89 -5.10 6.62
CA THR A 157 5.35 -4.89 6.72
C THR A 157 5.79 -3.69 5.87
N ARG A 158 5.25 -3.57 4.66
CA ARG A 158 5.52 -2.46 3.75
C ARG A 158 4.97 -1.11 4.19
N THR A 159 3.96 -1.09 5.06
CA THR A 159 3.44 0.17 5.60
C THR A 159 4.49 0.91 6.45
N LEU A 160 5.51 0.21 6.96
CA LEU A 160 6.68 0.83 7.59
C LEU A 160 7.50 1.70 6.61
N ALA A 161 7.46 1.40 5.31
CA ALA A 161 8.13 2.18 4.27
C ALA A 161 7.51 3.59 4.06
N ILE A 162 6.34 3.87 4.64
CA ILE A 162 5.80 5.26 4.70
C ILE A 162 6.80 6.18 5.40
N ILE A 163 7.41 5.74 6.50
CA ILE A 163 8.28 6.57 7.34
C ILE A 163 9.48 7.12 6.55
N PRO A 164 10.36 6.28 5.96
CA PRO A 164 11.50 6.79 5.19
C PRO A 164 11.03 7.61 3.99
N THR A 165 9.94 7.22 3.32
CA THR A 165 9.41 7.95 2.16
C THR A 165 8.99 9.36 2.54
N VAL A 166 8.20 9.53 3.60
CA VAL A 166 7.74 10.85 4.05
C VAL A 166 8.91 11.76 4.43
N ILE A 167 9.94 11.21 5.10
CA ILE A 167 11.16 11.96 5.44
C ILE A 167 11.87 12.43 4.16
N ILE A 168 12.07 11.53 3.19
CA ILE A 168 12.72 11.86 1.92
C ILE A 168 11.94 12.97 1.20
N PHE A 169 10.62 12.85 1.09
CA PHE A 169 9.78 13.86 0.44
C PHE A 169 9.79 15.20 1.18
N ALA A 170 9.81 15.19 2.52
CA ALA A 170 9.96 16.41 3.31
C ALA A 170 11.30 17.10 3.00
N LEU A 171 12.41 16.35 2.99
CA LEU A 171 13.73 16.89 2.67
C LEU A 171 13.83 17.42 1.24
N VAL A 172 13.24 16.71 0.27
CA VAL A 172 13.18 17.15 -1.13
C VAL A 172 12.36 18.43 -1.26
N ASN A 173 11.18 18.50 -0.64
CA ASN A 173 10.34 19.70 -0.67
C ASN A 173 11.07 20.91 -0.05
N LEU A 174 11.73 20.71 1.10
CA LEU A 174 12.54 21.76 1.73
C LEU A 174 13.67 22.26 0.83
N ARG A 175 14.34 21.37 0.09
CA ARG A 175 15.38 21.76 -0.87
C ARG A 175 14.83 22.51 -2.07
N LEU A 176 13.69 22.07 -2.61
CA LEU A 176 13.01 22.76 -3.73
C LEU A 176 12.56 24.16 -3.30
N LYS A 177 11.94 24.28 -2.12
CA LYS A 177 11.58 25.57 -1.51
C LYS A 177 12.79 26.46 -1.26
N ARG A 178 13.91 25.91 -0.76
CA ARG A 178 15.15 26.69 -0.57
C ARG A 178 15.71 27.18 -1.90
N LYS A 179 15.68 26.37 -2.96
CA LYS A 179 16.08 26.82 -4.32
C LYS A 179 15.16 27.93 -4.85
N ALA A 180 13.86 27.85 -4.61
CA ALA A 180 12.91 28.91 -4.97
C ALA A 180 13.12 30.18 -4.13
N MET A 181 13.39 30.06 -2.82
CA MET A 181 13.66 31.20 -1.93
C MET A 181 15.02 31.87 -2.15
N VAL A 182 16.03 31.15 -2.65
CA VAL A 182 17.31 31.76 -3.08
C VAL A 182 17.08 32.70 -4.28
N ILE A 183 15.99 32.51 -5.03
CA ILE A 183 15.58 33.37 -6.14
C ILE A 183 14.70 34.54 -5.64
N ASP A 184 13.96 34.39 -4.52
CA ASP A 184 12.90 35.32 -4.09
C ASP A 184 13.11 35.99 -2.70
N GLY A 185 14.27 35.79 -2.05
CA GLY A 185 14.73 36.59 -0.90
C GLY A 185 13.96 36.49 0.43
N SER A 186 12.91 35.67 0.56
CA SER A 186 12.14 35.57 1.82
C SER A 186 12.56 34.40 2.70
N SER A 187 12.72 34.65 4.00
CA SER A 187 13.26 33.71 4.98
C SER A 187 12.27 33.34 6.09
N THR A 188 11.50 32.28 5.92
CA THR A 188 10.92 31.54 7.06
C THR A 188 10.47 30.14 6.64
N LEU A 189 11.15 29.11 7.15
CA LEU A 189 10.68 27.72 7.11
C LEU A 189 10.50 27.24 8.55
N LYS A 190 9.26 27.20 9.02
CA LYS A 190 8.86 26.47 10.22
C LYS A 190 7.96 25.34 9.78
N ASP A 191 8.49 24.14 9.63
CA ASP A 191 7.65 22.93 9.67
C ASP A 191 8.41 21.77 10.30
N LYS A 192 7.92 21.34 11.47
CA LYS A 192 8.40 20.14 12.17
C LYS A 192 7.61 18.95 11.64
N VAL A 193 8.29 17.99 11.02
CA VAL A 193 7.69 16.70 10.66
C VAL A 193 7.29 15.97 11.95
N HIS A 194 5.98 15.85 12.22
CA HIS A 194 5.49 15.14 13.39
C HIS A 194 5.56 13.62 13.16
N PHE A 195 6.66 12.99 13.61
CA PHE A 195 6.92 11.55 13.49
C PHE A 195 5.85 10.65 14.14
N LYS A 196 5.16 11.11 15.19
CA LYS A 196 4.08 10.34 15.86
C LYS A 196 2.90 10.02 14.95
N THR A 197 2.72 10.76 13.86
CA THR A 197 1.61 10.55 12.90
C THR A 197 1.97 9.55 11.80
N LEU A 198 3.23 9.13 11.70
CA LEU A 198 3.75 8.34 10.57
C LEU A 198 3.61 6.83 10.76
N LEU A 199 3.53 6.36 12.01
CA LEU A 199 3.29 4.95 12.33
C LEU A 199 1.80 4.75 12.65
N PRO A 200 1.05 4.05 11.80
CA PRO A 200 -0.35 3.77 12.08
C PRO A 200 -0.49 2.94 13.35
N TRP A 201 -1.22 3.46 14.34
CA TRP A 201 -1.40 2.82 15.63
C TRP A 201 -1.83 1.35 15.53
N PHE A 202 -2.67 1.00 14.54
CA PHE A 202 -3.17 -0.36 14.34
C PHE A 202 -2.06 -1.38 14.00
N ILE A 203 -0.94 -0.95 13.42
CA ILE A 203 0.22 -1.84 13.15
C ILE A 203 0.90 -2.21 14.47
N ILE A 204 0.99 -1.27 15.41
CA ILE A 204 1.58 -1.52 16.73
C ILE A 204 0.78 -2.61 17.45
N PHE A 205 -0.55 -2.50 17.44
CA PHE A 205 -1.42 -3.50 18.06
C PHE A 205 -1.42 -4.85 17.31
N PHE A 206 -1.31 -4.85 15.97
CA PHE A 206 -1.11 -6.07 15.19
C PHE A 206 0.17 -6.81 15.60
N VAL A 207 1.30 -6.10 15.66
CA VAL A 207 2.59 -6.68 16.07
C VAL A 207 2.54 -7.17 17.52
N LEU A 208 1.90 -6.41 18.41
CA LEU A 208 1.75 -6.78 19.81
C LEU A 208 0.93 -8.08 19.97
N LEU A 209 -0.19 -8.22 19.27
CA LEU A 209 -0.96 -9.47 19.29
C LEU A 209 -0.19 -10.65 18.67
N ALA A 210 0.59 -10.42 17.62
CA ALA A 210 1.45 -11.46 17.05
C ALA A 210 2.55 -11.90 18.02
N ILE A 211 3.13 -10.98 18.79
CA ILE A 211 4.08 -11.32 19.86
C ILE A 211 3.39 -12.15 20.95
N ILE A 212 2.21 -11.72 21.42
CA ILE A 212 1.44 -12.45 22.45
C ILE A 212 1.10 -13.87 21.96
N ASN A 213 0.67 -14.00 20.70
CA ASN A 213 0.41 -15.31 20.07
C ASN A 213 1.69 -16.17 20.03
N SER A 214 2.83 -15.58 19.65
CA SER A 214 4.11 -16.29 19.55
C SER A 214 4.66 -16.75 20.89
N LEU A 215 4.34 -16.05 21.96
CA LEU A 215 4.70 -16.42 23.34
C LEU A 215 3.80 -17.56 23.89
N GLY A 216 2.81 -18.02 23.12
CA GLY A 216 1.90 -19.08 23.51
C GLY A 216 0.76 -18.66 24.44
N PHE A 217 0.57 -17.35 24.65
CA PHE A 217 -0.52 -16.82 25.49
C PHE A 217 -1.90 -16.88 24.81
N ILE A 218 -1.96 -17.15 23.51
CA ILE A 218 -3.21 -17.32 22.74
C ILE A 218 -3.39 -18.79 22.43
N SER A 219 -4.52 -19.37 22.86
CA SER A 219 -4.81 -20.77 22.55
C SER A 219 -5.14 -20.94 21.05
N PRO A 220 -4.89 -22.13 20.46
CA PRO A 220 -5.23 -22.39 19.06
C PRO A 220 -6.69 -22.10 18.71
N THR A 221 -7.62 -22.38 19.63
CA THR A 221 -9.05 -22.09 19.47
C THR A 221 -9.34 -20.59 19.39
N VAL A 222 -8.70 -19.80 20.26
CA VAL A 222 -8.85 -18.33 20.26
C VAL A 222 -8.24 -17.74 18.99
N SER A 223 -7.07 -18.23 18.58
CA SER A 223 -6.40 -17.84 17.33
C SER A 223 -7.29 -18.11 16.11
N SER A 224 -7.87 -19.32 16.02
CA SER A 224 -8.79 -19.69 14.92
C SER A 224 -10.05 -18.81 14.90
N ASN A 225 -10.67 -18.58 16.06
CA ASN A 225 -11.86 -17.73 16.14
C ASN A 225 -11.55 -16.27 15.81
N ALA A 226 -10.40 -15.75 16.29
CA ALA A 226 -9.92 -14.42 15.97
C ALA A 226 -9.72 -14.25 14.45
N LYS A 227 -9.15 -15.27 13.78
CA LYS A 227 -9.00 -15.30 12.32
C LYS A 227 -10.34 -15.25 11.60
N ILE A 228 -11.32 -16.07 12.01
CA ILE A 228 -12.67 -16.08 11.40
C ILE A 228 -13.36 -14.71 11.54
N VAL A 229 -13.34 -14.14 12.75
CA VAL A 229 -13.94 -12.82 13.01
C VAL A 229 -13.22 -11.74 12.22
N SER A 230 -11.88 -11.76 12.19
CA SER A 230 -11.06 -10.84 11.40
C SER A 230 -11.46 -10.89 9.92
N LYS A 231 -11.55 -12.09 9.34
CA LYS A 231 -11.94 -12.29 7.94
C LYS A 231 -13.34 -11.73 7.66
N PHE A 232 -14.32 -12.02 8.51
CA PHE A 232 -15.68 -11.50 8.35
C PHE A 232 -15.69 -9.96 8.37
N LEU A 233 -14.98 -9.36 9.32
CA LEU A 233 -14.86 -7.91 9.44
C LEU A 233 -14.12 -7.28 8.25
N MET A 234 -13.08 -7.94 7.75
CA MET A 234 -12.39 -7.53 6.52
C MET A 234 -13.37 -7.51 5.35
N VAL A 235 -14.05 -8.61 5.05
CA VAL A 235 -15.01 -8.71 3.93
C VAL A 235 -16.12 -7.67 4.05
N ALA A 236 -16.70 -7.48 5.24
CA ALA A 236 -17.72 -6.46 5.49
C ALA A 236 -17.19 -5.03 5.25
N SER A 237 -15.96 -4.75 5.71
CA SER A 237 -15.28 -3.49 5.44
C SER A 237 -15.05 -3.26 3.95
N LEU A 238 -14.63 -4.28 3.21
CA LEU A 238 -14.39 -4.20 1.76
C LEU A 238 -15.68 -3.90 0.99
N ALA A 239 -16.78 -4.59 1.32
CA ALA A 239 -18.08 -4.31 0.74
C ALA A 239 -18.52 -2.85 0.98
N ALA A 240 -18.31 -2.34 2.21
CA ALA A 240 -18.62 -0.96 2.56
C ALA A 240 -17.71 0.07 1.86
N ILE A 241 -16.44 -0.25 1.60
CA ILE A 241 -15.52 0.60 0.81
C ILE A 241 -16.01 0.67 -0.64
N GLY A 242 -16.30 -0.48 -1.26
CA GLY A 242 -16.77 -0.55 -2.64
C GLY A 242 -18.06 0.23 -2.87
N LEU A 243 -19.04 0.15 -1.95
CA LEU A 243 -20.29 0.91 -2.02
C LEU A 243 -20.10 2.43 -1.84
N ASN A 244 -18.98 2.86 -1.26
CA ASN A 244 -18.66 4.27 -1.04
C ASN A 244 -17.76 4.87 -2.14
N THR A 245 -17.32 4.06 -3.11
CA THR A 245 -16.47 4.51 -4.21
C THR A 245 -17.29 5.26 -5.25
N SER A 246 -17.00 6.55 -5.43
CA SER A 246 -17.70 7.41 -6.40
C SER A 246 -17.08 7.29 -7.80
N PHE A 247 -17.73 6.54 -8.69
CA PHE A 247 -17.37 6.49 -10.12
C PHE A 247 -17.37 7.87 -10.80
N LYS A 248 -18.15 8.82 -10.27
CA LYS A 248 -18.25 10.19 -10.79
C LYS A 248 -16.97 11.00 -10.53
N GLU A 249 -16.30 10.77 -9.39
CA GLU A 249 -15.00 11.40 -9.10
C GLU A 249 -13.88 10.75 -9.92
N MET A 250 -13.92 9.43 -10.07
CA MET A 250 -13.00 8.68 -10.95
C MET A 250 -13.01 9.18 -12.39
N LYS A 251 -14.18 9.53 -12.95
CA LYS A 251 -14.30 10.01 -14.34
C LYS A 251 -13.72 11.42 -14.57
N LYS A 252 -13.47 12.19 -13.51
CA LYS A 252 -12.87 13.53 -13.61
C LYS A 252 -11.34 13.51 -13.65
N SER A 253 -10.70 12.35 -13.53
CA SER A 253 -9.28 12.23 -13.16
C SER A 253 -8.24 12.65 -14.21
N GLY A 254 -8.66 13.11 -15.39
CA GLY A 254 -7.78 13.42 -16.51
C GLY A 254 -7.13 12.18 -17.13
N ALA A 255 -6.85 12.19 -18.43
CA ALA A 255 -6.29 11.03 -19.13
C ALA A 255 -4.81 10.78 -18.75
N ALA A 256 -4.01 11.83 -18.61
CA ALA A 256 -2.57 11.69 -18.33
C ALA A 256 -2.27 11.11 -16.93
N PRO A 257 -2.93 11.52 -15.83
CA PRO A 257 -2.75 10.89 -14.51
C PRO A 257 -3.17 9.41 -14.48
N MET A 258 -4.24 9.06 -15.21
CA MET A 258 -4.67 7.67 -15.33
C MET A 258 -3.67 6.82 -16.12
N LEU A 259 -3.15 7.33 -17.23
CA LEU A 259 -2.13 6.64 -18.03
C LEU A 259 -0.84 6.45 -17.23
N HIS A 260 -0.42 7.46 -16.47
CA HIS A 260 0.72 7.36 -15.55
C HIS A 260 0.52 6.25 -14.53
N GLY A 261 -0.61 6.27 -13.80
CA GLY A 261 -0.94 5.24 -12.82
C GLY A 261 -0.98 3.85 -13.44
N PHE A 262 -1.54 3.70 -14.65
CA PHE A 262 -1.59 2.42 -15.35
C PHE A 262 -0.20 1.88 -15.66
N ILE A 263 0.66 2.71 -16.25
CA ILE A 263 2.02 2.30 -16.61
C ILE A 263 2.80 1.91 -15.36
N ILE A 264 2.72 2.70 -14.29
CA ILE A 264 3.46 2.39 -13.05
C ILE A 264 2.90 1.15 -12.37
N SER A 265 1.58 0.99 -12.26
CA SER A 265 0.97 -0.23 -11.72
C SER A 265 1.38 -1.46 -12.52
N LEU A 266 1.34 -1.39 -13.85
CA LEU A 266 1.76 -2.50 -14.71
C LEU A 266 3.24 -2.83 -14.54
N LEU A 267 4.12 -1.82 -14.49
CA LEU A 267 5.54 -2.02 -14.25
C LEU A 267 5.79 -2.68 -12.89
N VAL A 268 5.07 -2.27 -11.85
CA VAL A 268 5.19 -2.88 -10.52
C VAL A 268 4.74 -4.33 -10.54
N VAL A 269 3.63 -4.66 -11.21
CA VAL A 269 3.14 -6.03 -11.37
C VAL A 269 4.19 -6.92 -12.02
N VAL A 270 4.79 -6.44 -13.12
CA VAL A 270 5.82 -7.16 -13.89
C VAL A 270 7.14 -7.29 -13.09
N VAL A 271 7.58 -6.21 -12.45
CA VAL A 271 8.81 -6.23 -11.66
C VAL A 271 8.67 -7.13 -10.44
N ALA A 272 7.52 -7.11 -9.75
CA ALA A 272 7.29 -7.97 -8.59
C ALA A 272 7.43 -9.45 -8.97
N ILE A 273 6.71 -9.91 -9.99
CA ILE A 273 6.77 -11.32 -10.41
C ILE A 273 8.15 -11.70 -10.97
N ALA A 274 8.81 -10.78 -11.70
CA ALA A 274 10.15 -11.04 -12.24
C ALA A 274 11.18 -11.22 -11.12
N VAL A 275 11.14 -10.37 -10.08
CA VAL A 275 12.05 -10.50 -8.94
C VAL A 275 11.79 -11.80 -8.19
N GLU A 276 10.53 -12.19 -8.00
CA GLU A 276 10.19 -13.47 -7.36
C GLU A 276 10.70 -14.68 -8.14
N TYR A 277 10.63 -14.64 -9.48
CA TYR A 277 11.21 -15.65 -10.35
C TYR A 277 12.74 -15.73 -10.19
N PHE A 278 13.44 -14.59 -10.16
CA PHE A 278 14.89 -14.57 -9.91
C PHE A 278 15.28 -15.02 -8.50
N MET A 279 14.36 -14.92 -7.53
CA MET A 279 14.54 -15.44 -6.18
C MET A 279 14.24 -16.94 -6.07
N GLY A 280 13.72 -17.58 -7.12
CA GLY A 280 13.33 -18.99 -7.13
C GLY A 280 12.07 -19.28 -6.30
N ILE A 281 11.19 -18.29 -6.11
CA ILE A 281 9.92 -18.42 -5.37
C ILE A 281 8.78 -18.85 -6.31
N VAL A 282 8.87 -18.44 -7.57
CA VAL A 282 8.00 -18.81 -8.71
C VAL A 282 8.75 -19.78 -9.60
#